data_AF-A0AAI9V2Q3-F1
#
_entry.id   AF-A0AAI9V2Q3-F1
#
_cell.length_a   1.000
_cell.length_b   1.000
_cell.length_c   1.000
_cell.angle_alpha   90.00
_cell.angle_beta   90.00
_cell.angle_gamma   90.00
#
_symmetry.space_group_name_H-M   'P 1'
#
loop_
_entity.id
_entity.type
_entity.pdbx_description
1 polymer ?
#
loop_
_entity_poly.entity_id
_entity_poly.type
_entity_poly.pdbx_seq_one_letter_code
_entity_poly.pdbx_strand_id
1 'polypeptide(L)'
;SISDHVHDSVLLDYCDAGKIWDPVSIFPPGAEASINLTSFLYYSGIWGDFQYPDDHPRQKIVPYFGLKRYVSGPTGPTTKQLVRKGLFPDHPERKNLLGWRAWVSGIAFIGLLVCISLGIKRSLKWARARKEGYKKIGNEESIPLRQLDYLDDRASNHRD
;
A
#
# COMPACT_ATOMS: atom_id res chain seq x y z
N SER A 1 -22.02 42.27 -10.15
CA SER A 1 -20.65 41.91 -9.74
C SER A 1 -20.30 40.59 -10.39
N ILE A 2 -19.61 40.64 -11.53
CA ILE A 2 -19.10 39.46 -12.23
C ILE A 2 -17.85 39.02 -11.47
N SER A 3 -17.84 37.79 -10.98
CA SER A 3 -16.75 37.22 -10.21
C SER A 3 -15.55 37.00 -11.12
N ASP A 4 -14.47 37.77 -10.92
CA ASP A 4 -13.18 37.58 -11.58
C ASP A 4 -12.52 36.28 -11.08
N HIS A 5 -12.92 35.15 -11.64
CA HIS A 5 -12.28 33.86 -11.41
C HIS A 5 -11.01 33.80 -12.26
N VAL A 6 -9.85 33.85 -11.60
CA VAL A 6 -8.49 33.83 -12.21
C VAL A 6 -8.28 32.67 -13.21
N HIS A 7 -9.06 31.58 -13.09
CA HIS A 7 -9.01 30.44 -13.99
C HIS A 7 -9.47 30.75 -15.43
N ASP A 8 -10.31 31.76 -15.66
CA ASP A 8 -10.79 32.12 -17.02
C ASP A 8 -9.69 32.82 -17.84
N SER A 9 -8.78 33.53 -17.18
CA SER A 9 -7.67 34.23 -17.86
C SER A 9 -6.63 33.29 -18.49
N VAL A 10 -6.58 32.03 -18.05
CA VAL A 10 -5.64 31.00 -18.53
C VAL A 10 -6.20 30.25 -19.72
N LEU A 11 -7.53 30.12 -19.80
CA LEU A 11 -8.24 29.40 -20.86
C LEU A 11 -8.66 30.29 -22.03
N LEU A 12 -8.55 31.61 -21.91
CA LEU A 12 -8.71 32.54 -23.02
C LEU A 12 -7.46 32.55 -23.89
N ASP A 13 -7.31 31.50 -24.70
CA ASP A 13 -6.38 31.48 -25.81
C ASP A 13 -6.86 32.47 -26.89
N TYR A 14 -6.40 33.72 -26.81
CA TYR A 14 -6.46 34.68 -27.90
C TYR A 14 -5.45 34.24 -28.99
N CYS A 15 -5.70 33.10 -29.61
CA CYS A 15 -5.11 32.79 -30.89
C CYS A 15 -5.65 33.82 -31.88
N ASP A 16 -4.77 34.69 -32.40
CA ASP A 16 -5.10 35.54 -33.53
C ASP A 16 -5.69 34.63 -34.62
N ALA A 17 -6.82 35.01 -35.23
CA ALA A 17 -7.44 34.23 -36.29
C ALA A 17 -6.42 34.07 -37.42
N GLY A 18 -5.71 32.94 -37.41
CA GLY A 18 -4.65 32.65 -38.36
C GLY A 18 -5.23 32.60 -39.77
N LYS A 19 -4.36 32.70 -40.78
CA LYS A 19 -4.79 32.39 -42.15
C LYS A 19 -5.41 30.99 -42.14
N ILE A 20 -6.68 30.90 -42.55
CA ILE A 20 -7.37 29.63 -42.77
C ILE A 20 -6.54 28.88 -43.81
N TRP A 21 -5.96 27.76 -43.40
CA TRP A 21 -5.23 26.87 -44.29
C TRP A 21 -6.24 26.16 -45.19
N ASP A 22 -6.33 26.58 -46.46
CA ASP A 22 -7.04 25.83 -47.49
C ASP A 22 -6.04 24.87 -48.18
N PRO A 23 -6.08 23.56 -47.89
CA PRO A 23 -5.10 22.61 -48.39
C PRO A 23 -5.21 22.37 -49.91
N VAL A 24 -6.29 22.79 -50.57
CA VAL A 24 -6.51 22.52 -52.00
C VAL A 24 -5.71 23.48 -52.89
N SER A 25 -5.33 24.65 -52.37
CA SER A 25 -4.65 25.70 -53.14
C SER A 25 -3.12 25.59 -53.21
N ILE A 26 -2.52 24.67 -52.43
CA ILE A 26 -1.07 24.63 -52.19
C ILE A 26 -0.35 23.57 -53.04
N PHE A 27 -1.07 22.59 -53.58
CA PHE A 27 -0.46 21.55 -54.41
C PHE A 27 -0.59 21.92 -55.90
N PRO A 28 0.51 22.28 -56.60
CA PRO A 28 0.47 22.41 -58.04
C PRO A 28 0.06 21.06 -58.66
N PRO A 29 -0.79 21.04 -59.70
CA PRO A 29 -1.16 19.81 -60.37
C PRO A 29 0.10 19.15 -60.95
N GLY A 30 0.48 17.97 -60.43
CA GLY A 30 1.68 17.24 -60.86
C GLY A 30 2.81 17.16 -59.84
N ALA A 31 2.63 17.63 -58.60
CA ALA A 31 3.58 17.32 -57.54
C ALA A 31 3.51 15.81 -57.21
N GLU A 32 4.52 15.05 -57.65
CA GLU A 32 4.65 13.64 -57.27
C GLU A 32 4.76 13.53 -55.75
N ALA A 33 3.78 12.88 -55.13
CA ALA A 33 3.78 12.64 -53.70
C ALA A 33 5.02 11.81 -53.36
N SER A 34 5.88 12.34 -52.49
CA SER A 34 7.05 11.62 -51.99
C SER A 34 6.62 10.24 -51.47
N ILE A 35 7.21 9.18 -52.02
CA ILE A 35 6.82 7.78 -51.81
C ILE A 35 6.94 7.36 -50.33
N ASN A 36 7.68 8.13 -49.51
CA ASN A 36 7.81 7.93 -48.07
C ASN A 36 6.93 8.89 -47.25
N LEU A 37 5.64 8.58 -47.21
CA LEU A 37 4.63 9.25 -46.37
C LEU A 37 4.93 9.16 -44.85
N THR A 38 5.86 8.30 -44.43
CA THR A 38 6.23 8.07 -43.03
C THR A 38 7.54 8.76 -42.61
N SER A 39 8.20 9.47 -43.53
CA SER A 39 9.49 10.15 -43.24
C SER A 39 9.42 11.14 -42.07
N PHE A 40 8.27 11.81 -41.89
CA PHE A 40 8.04 12.72 -40.77
C PHE A 40 8.14 12.05 -39.38
N LEU A 41 7.90 10.73 -39.29
CA LEU A 41 7.99 9.98 -38.03
C LEU A 41 9.44 9.89 -37.53
N TYR A 42 10.42 9.95 -38.44
CA TYR A 42 11.84 9.82 -38.13
C TYR A 42 12.57 11.16 -38.03
N TYR A 43 11.86 12.29 -38.18
CA TYR A 43 12.47 13.61 -38.02
C TYR A 43 12.96 13.79 -36.58
N SER A 44 14.26 14.08 -36.42
CA SER A 44 14.94 14.23 -35.12
C SER A 44 15.13 15.69 -34.70
N GLY A 45 14.73 16.66 -35.51
CA GLY A 45 14.82 18.08 -35.17
C GLY A 45 13.70 18.56 -34.23
N ILE A 46 13.69 19.86 -33.96
CA ILE A 46 12.67 20.51 -33.11
C ILE A 46 11.40 20.74 -33.92
N TRP A 47 10.25 20.39 -33.35
CA TRP A 47 8.94 20.66 -33.93
C TRP A 47 8.47 22.04 -33.51
N GLY A 48 8.08 22.87 -34.47
CA GLY A 48 7.68 24.25 -34.21
C GLY A 48 8.87 25.22 -34.21
N ASP A 49 8.56 26.48 -33.95
CA ASP A 49 9.55 27.56 -34.05
C ASP A 49 10.45 27.62 -32.80
N PHE A 50 11.61 28.24 -32.95
CA PHE A 50 12.43 28.62 -31.80
C PHE A 50 11.73 29.68 -30.97
N GLN A 51 11.87 29.58 -29.65
CA GLN A 51 11.44 30.62 -28.75
C GLN A 51 12.07 31.97 -29.11
N TYR A 52 11.24 33.02 -29.16
CA TYR A 52 11.75 34.38 -29.26
C TYR A 52 12.52 34.80 -27.99
N PRO A 53 13.51 35.69 -28.11
CA PRO A 53 14.13 36.36 -26.98
C PRO A 53 13.08 36.94 -26.02
N ASP A 54 13.39 36.95 -24.72
CA ASP A 54 12.43 37.36 -23.67
C ASP A 54 12.07 38.85 -23.73
N ASP A 55 12.91 39.66 -24.36
CA ASP A 55 12.71 41.08 -24.63
C ASP A 55 11.96 41.36 -25.94
N HIS A 56 11.66 40.33 -26.73
CA HIS A 56 11.01 40.50 -28.03
C HIS A 56 9.55 40.95 -27.87
N PRO A 57 9.07 41.99 -28.61
CA PRO A 57 7.74 42.58 -28.39
C PRO A 57 6.57 41.61 -28.64
N ARG A 58 6.81 40.52 -29.39
CA ARG A 58 5.81 39.47 -29.65
C ARG A 58 5.78 38.39 -28.56
N GLN A 59 6.81 38.32 -27.73
CA GLN A 59 6.99 37.33 -26.67
C GLN A 59 6.22 37.75 -25.41
N LYS A 60 4.92 37.44 -25.39
CA LYS A 60 4.06 37.71 -24.22
C LYS A 60 4.27 36.63 -23.15
N ILE A 61 4.32 37.01 -21.88
CA ILE A 61 4.46 36.11 -20.74
C ILE A 61 3.23 36.24 -19.86
N VAL A 62 2.63 35.10 -19.48
CA VAL A 62 1.47 35.08 -18.58
C VAL A 62 1.92 35.49 -17.17
N PRO A 63 1.38 36.58 -16.58
CA PRO A 63 1.92 37.18 -15.35
C PRO A 63 1.96 36.25 -14.12
N TYR A 64 1.04 35.28 -14.03
CA TYR A 64 0.94 34.38 -12.87
C TYR A 64 1.66 33.04 -13.06
N PHE A 65 1.62 32.48 -14.27
CA PHE A 65 2.15 31.15 -14.56
C PHE A 65 3.56 31.19 -15.17
N GLY A 66 4.05 32.37 -15.57
CA GLY A 66 5.35 32.51 -16.25
C GLY A 66 5.42 31.82 -17.61
N LEU A 67 4.26 31.42 -18.16
CA LEU A 67 4.18 30.72 -19.43
C LEU A 67 4.42 31.71 -20.57
N LYS A 68 5.40 31.38 -21.41
CA LYS A 68 5.81 32.17 -22.56
C LYS A 68 4.94 31.84 -23.77
N ARG A 69 4.55 32.86 -24.55
CA ARG A 69 3.69 32.70 -25.74
C ARG A 69 4.33 31.84 -26.82
N TYR A 70 5.63 32.03 -27.07
CA TYR A 70 6.39 31.17 -27.96
C TYR A 70 7.47 30.45 -27.16
N VAL A 71 7.45 29.13 -27.21
CA VAL A 71 8.46 28.27 -26.58
C VAL A 71 9.06 27.40 -27.67
N SER A 72 10.34 27.07 -27.52
CA SER A 72 10.98 26.11 -28.41
C SER A 72 10.22 24.80 -28.28
N GLY A 73 9.71 24.31 -29.40
CA GLY A 73 8.86 23.13 -29.34
C GLY A 73 9.65 21.85 -29.03
N PRO A 74 8.94 20.72 -28.89
CA PRO A 74 9.57 19.48 -28.51
C PRO A 74 10.45 18.94 -29.63
N THR A 75 11.51 18.24 -29.27
CA THR A 75 12.28 17.43 -30.23
C THR A 75 11.36 16.35 -30.84
N GLY A 76 11.69 15.89 -32.04
CA GLY A 76 10.98 14.93 -32.91
C GLY A 76 10.12 13.83 -32.27
N PRO A 77 9.19 13.20 -33.01
CA PRO A 77 8.27 12.20 -32.48
C PRO A 77 9.01 11.00 -31.89
N THR A 78 10.20 10.69 -32.43
CA THR A 78 11.13 9.67 -31.92
C THR A 78 11.65 9.96 -30.51
N THR A 79 11.89 11.24 -30.19
CA THR A 79 12.36 11.69 -28.87
C THR A 79 11.25 11.95 -27.88
N LYS A 80 10.00 12.01 -28.37
CA LYS A 80 8.80 11.87 -27.55
C LYS A 80 8.70 10.41 -27.12
N GLN A 81 9.67 9.99 -26.30
CA GLN A 81 9.64 8.78 -25.50
C GLN A 81 8.37 8.84 -24.66
N LEU A 82 7.25 8.38 -25.23
CA LEU A 82 6.06 7.94 -24.52
C LEU A 82 6.41 6.65 -23.78
N VAL A 83 7.49 6.67 -23.00
CA VAL A 83 7.88 5.66 -22.04
C VAL A 83 6.80 5.69 -20.99
N ARG A 84 5.65 5.11 -21.33
CA ARG A 84 4.47 4.96 -20.51
C ARG A 84 4.77 3.86 -19.51
N LYS A 85 5.78 4.08 -18.67
CA LYS A 85 6.00 3.32 -17.45
C LYS A 85 4.72 3.50 -16.63
N GLY A 86 4.09 2.41 -16.21
CA GLY A 86 2.91 2.47 -15.35
C GLY A 86 1.54 2.51 -16.05
N LEU A 87 1.42 2.18 -17.34
CA LEU A 87 0.09 1.80 -17.87
C LEU A 87 -0.33 0.40 -17.37
N PHE A 88 0.66 -0.43 -17.05
CA PHE A 88 0.52 -1.67 -16.30
C PHE A 88 1.57 -1.64 -15.17
N PRO A 89 1.32 -2.31 -14.03
CA PRO A 89 2.36 -2.48 -13.03
C PRO A 89 3.54 -3.24 -13.66
N ASP A 90 4.66 -2.55 -13.87
CA ASP A 90 5.90 -3.09 -14.45
C ASP A 90 6.54 -4.18 -13.56
N HIS A 91 6.00 -4.39 -12.37
CA HIS A 91 6.47 -5.32 -11.37
C HIS A 91 5.28 -6.18 -10.93
N PRO A 92 5.42 -7.52 -10.85
CA PRO A 92 4.41 -8.32 -10.19
C PRO A 92 4.25 -7.80 -8.76
N GLU A 93 3.03 -7.46 -8.36
CA GLU A 93 2.72 -7.14 -6.97
C GLU A 93 3.36 -8.20 -6.07
N ARG A 94 4.23 -7.78 -5.15
CA ARG A 94 4.71 -8.70 -4.13
C ARG A 94 3.50 -9.09 -3.30
N LYS A 95 2.98 -10.30 -3.53
CA LYS A 95 1.98 -10.90 -2.67
C LYS A 95 2.53 -10.84 -1.25
N ASN A 96 1.87 -10.07 -0.39
CA ASN A 96 2.32 -9.81 0.96
C ASN A 96 2.24 -11.10 1.80
N LEU A 97 3.26 -11.95 1.67
CA LEU A 97 3.52 -13.10 2.54
C LEU A 97 3.73 -12.67 4.01
N LEU A 98 3.87 -11.37 4.25
CA LEU A 98 3.89 -10.79 5.59
C LEU A 98 2.49 -10.79 6.25
N GLY A 99 1.41 -10.81 5.48
CA GLY A 99 0.05 -10.78 6.01
C GLY A 99 -0.26 -12.01 6.87
N TRP A 100 -0.14 -13.21 6.30
CA TRP A 100 -0.47 -14.45 7.02
C TRP A 100 0.45 -14.71 8.21
N ARG A 101 1.73 -14.34 8.12
CA ARG A 101 2.69 -14.46 9.23
C ARG A 101 2.32 -13.54 10.38
N ALA A 102 1.80 -12.34 10.10
CA ALA A 102 1.31 -11.43 11.13
C ALA A 102 0.12 -12.03 11.89
N TRP A 103 -0.86 -12.61 11.19
CA TRP A 103 -2.01 -13.28 11.83
C TRP A 103 -1.60 -14.47 12.69
N VAL A 104 -0.70 -15.33 12.21
CA VAL A 104 -0.18 -16.47 12.99
C VAL A 104 0.55 -15.99 14.24
N SER A 105 1.38 -14.94 14.12
CA SER A 105 2.09 -14.37 15.28
C SER A 105 1.12 -13.77 16.30
N GLY A 106 0.05 -13.11 15.85
CA GLY A 106 -0.99 -12.56 16.73
C GLY A 106 -1.74 -13.65 17.50
N ILE A 107 -2.14 -14.74 16.83
CA ILE A 107 -2.82 -15.87 17.48
C ILE A 107 -1.91 -16.55 18.51
N ALA A 108 -0.64 -16.77 18.18
CA ALA A 108 0.32 -17.36 19.10
C ALA A 108 0.53 -16.51 20.36
N PHE A 109 0.61 -15.18 20.20
CA PHE A 109 0.77 -14.25 21.32
C PHE A 109 -0.45 -14.22 22.23
N ILE A 110 -1.67 -14.21 21.66
CA ILE A 110 -2.91 -14.30 22.44
C ILE A 110 -2.97 -15.62 23.22
N GLY A 111 -2.63 -16.75 22.56
CA GLY A 111 -2.55 -18.05 23.21
C GLY A 111 -1.58 -18.06 24.39
N LEU A 112 -0.40 -17.47 24.24
CA LEU A 112 0.59 -17.35 25.31
C LEU A 112 0.05 -16.55 26.51
N LEU A 113 -0.60 -15.41 26.26
CA LEU A 113 -1.20 -14.60 27.33
C LEU A 113 -2.30 -15.36 28.08
N VAL A 114 -3.14 -16.12 27.37
CA VAL A 114 -4.16 -16.96 27.99
C VAL A 114 -3.52 -18.04 28.86
N CYS A 115 -2.50 -18.76 28.36
CA CYS A 115 -1.78 -19.77 29.12
C CYS A 115 -1.14 -19.21 30.40
N ILE A 116 -0.48 -18.04 30.32
CA ILE A 116 0.09 -17.37 31.48
C ILE A 116 -0.99 -17.00 32.49
N SER A 117 -2.10 -16.43 32.03
CA SER A 117 -3.21 -16.03 32.93
C SER A 117 -3.84 -17.23 33.65
N LEU A 118 -4.01 -18.37 32.97
CA LEU A 118 -4.51 -19.61 33.55
C LEU A 118 -3.49 -20.23 34.51
N GLY A 119 -2.20 -20.18 34.18
CA GLY A 119 -1.11 -20.62 35.04
C GLY A 119 -1.07 -19.84 36.36
N ILE A 120 -1.16 -18.51 36.29
CA ILE A 120 -1.23 -17.64 37.47
C ILE A 120 -2.46 -17.99 38.32
N LYS A 121 -3.66 -18.08 37.72
CA LYS A 121 -4.89 -18.44 38.43
C LYS A 121 -4.79 -19.80 39.12
N ARG A 122 -4.23 -20.80 38.43
CA ARG A 122 -4.05 -22.17 38.95
C ARG A 122 -3.03 -22.19 40.09
N SER A 123 -1.93 -21.46 39.97
CA SER A 123 -0.93 -21.32 41.05
C SER A 123 -1.51 -20.64 42.29
N LEU A 124 -2.30 -19.57 42.13
CA LEU A 124 -2.96 -18.86 43.23
C LEU A 124 -4.05 -19.71 43.89
N LYS A 125 -4.81 -20.48 43.11
CA LYS A 125 -5.81 -21.42 43.66
C LYS A 125 -5.12 -22.51 44.48
N TRP A 126 -4.04 -23.06 43.95
CA TRP A 126 -3.29 -24.11 44.64
C TRP A 126 -2.57 -23.59 45.90
N ALA A 127 -2.00 -22.38 45.85
CA ALA A 127 -1.40 -21.73 47.01
C ALA A 127 -2.45 -21.44 48.09
N ARG A 128 -3.67 -21.02 47.71
CA ARG A 128 -4.80 -20.87 48.65
C ARG A 128 -5.23 -22.19 49.25
N ALA A 129 -5.42 -23.23 48.44
CA ALA A 129 -5.77 -24.56 48.92
C ALA A 129 -4.73 -25.14 49.90
N ARG A 130 -3.44 -24.85 49.70
CA ARG A 130 -2.38 -25.23 50.65
C ARG A 130 -2.44 -24.45 51.97
N LYS A 131 -2.84 -23.18 51.93
CA LYS A 131 -3.01 -22.37 53.15
C LYS A 131 -4.24 -22.80 53.97
N GLU A 132 -5.24 -23.41 53.35
CA GLU A 132 -6.43 -23.94 54.02
C GLU A 132 -6.27 -25.39 54.53
N GLY A 133 -5.03 -25.87 54.66
CA GLY A 133 -4.70 -27.21 55.15
C GLY A 133 -5.17 -27.46 56.59
N TYR A 134 -6.09 -28.43 56.72
CA TYR A 134 -6.60 -29.11 57.92
C TYR A 134 -7.49 -28.30 58.87
N LYS A 135 -8.80 -28.29 58.54
CA LYS A 135 -9.83 -28.15 59.58
C LYS A 135 -9.84 -29.45 60.38
N LYS A 136 -9.28 -29.44 61.60
CA LYS A 136 -9.41 -30.55 62.56
C LYS A 136 -10.90 -30.87 62.71
N ILE A 137 -11.31 -32.04 62.22
CA ILE A 137 -12.60 -32.61 62.56
C ILE A 137 -12.49 -32.94 64.06
N GLY A 138 -13.43 -32.47 64.87
CA GLY A 138 -13.43 -32.72 66.31
C GLY A 138 -13.36 -34.22 66.57
N ASN A 139 -12.35 -34.64 67.34
CA ASN A 139 -12.10 -36.03 67.69
C ASN A 139 -13.15 -36.51 68.71
N GLU A 140 -14.39 -36.73 68.30
CA GLU A 140 -15.42 -37.33 69.18
C GLU A 140 -15.88 -38.73 68.76
N GLU A 141 -15.39 -39.29 67.65
CA GLU A 141 -15.61 -40.71 67.33
C GLU A 141 -14.28 -41.43 67.08
N SER A 142 -13.75 -42.03 68.14
CA SER A 142 -12.61 -42.94 68.08
C SER A 142 -12.95 -44.20 67.27
N ILE A 143 -12.22 -44.39 66.18
CA ILE A 143 -12.23 -45.61 65.35
C ILE A 143 -11.93 -46.83 66.25
N PRO A 144 -12.77 -47.88 66.26
CA PRO A 144 -12.58 -49.01 67.17
C PRO A 144 -11.40 -49.88 66.70
N LEU A 145 -10.31 -49.88 67.48
CA LEU A 145 -9.08 -50.64 67.22
C LEU A 145 -9.23 -52.18 67.36
N ARG A 146 -10.44 -52.68 67.64
CA ARG A 146 -10.70 -54.11 67.94
C ARG A 146 -10.58 -55.05 66.73
N GLN A 147 -10.59 -54.52 65.50
CA GLN A 147 -10.51 -55.33 64.28
C GLN A 147 -9.08 -55.65 63.83
N LEU A 148 -8.06 -54.91 64.32
CA LEU A 148 -6.67 -55.13 63.89
C LEU A 148 -6.01 -56.32 64.60
N ASP A 149 -6.30 -56.54 65.89
CA ASP A 149 -5.74 -57.70 66.63
C ASP A 149 -6.23 -59.05 66.10
N TYR A 150 -7.48 -59.13 65.65
CA TYR A 150 -8.07 -60.41 65.19
C TYR A 150 -7.48 -60.94 63.88
N LEU A 151 -6.89 -60.07 63.06
CA LEU A 151 -6.26 -60.45 61.79
C LEU A 151 -4.81 -60.91 61.98
N ASP A 152 -4.12 -60.38 62.98
CA ASP A 152 -2.72 -60.71 63.24
C ASP A 152 -2.59 -62.14 63.83
N ASP A 153 -3.48 -62.49 64.75
CA ASP A 153 -3.57 -63.85 65.32
C ASP A 153 -3.97 -64.92 64.27
N ARG A 154 -4.71 -64.53 63.23
CA ARG A 154 -5.09 -65.43 62.14
C ARG A 154 -3.96 -65.62 61.13
N ALA A 155 -3.11 -64.61 60.97
CA ALA A 155 -1.99 -64.64 60.03
C ALA A 155 -0.79 -65.44 60.58
N SER A 156 -0.59 -65.47 61.89
CA SER A 156 0.47 -66.24 62.55
C SER A 156 0.19 -67.75 62.52
N ASN A 157 -1.05 -68.17 62.76
CA ASN A 157 -1.45 -69.59 62.85
C ASN A 157 -1.42 -70.37 61.52
N HIS A 158 -1.17 -69.72 60.38
CA HIS A 158 -1.18 -70.37 59.06
C HIS A 158 0.23 -70.66 58.50
N ARG A 159 1.27 -70.46 59.32
CA ARG A 159 2.69 -70.57 58.91
C ARG A 159 3.49 -71.70 59.58
N ASP A 160 2.85 -72.53 60.41
CA ASP A 160 3.43 -73.75 60.99
C ASP A 160 2.80 -75.01 60.36
#